data_AF-A0A7S3QX21-F1
#
_entry.id   AF-A0A7S3QX21-F1
#
_cell.length_a   1.000
_cell.length_b   1.000
_cell.length_c   1.000
_cell.angle_alpha   90.00
_cell.angle_beta   90.00
_cell.angle_gamma   90.00
#
_symmetry.space_group_name_H-M   'P 1'
#
loop_
_entity.id
_entity.type
_entity.pdbx_description
1 polymer ?
#
loop_
_entity_poly.entity_id
_entity_poly.type
_entity_poly.pdbx_seq_one_letter_code
_entity_poly.pdbx_strand_id
1 'polypeptide(L)'
;GWAGAHQQLVLQLEERQAQLAALEQQLQQVVQERDAVRAAQDEALHGRDAFWKEELAAKSADLLEVQQRAASASATLEQERTTAQCASAAADALREQLQQAREQEAQKDAALAALRAELEATQAALESAQLASASGSQLEAQLEAEASALRIEHGRLAAERARLISELEAAERQVQSAGDRAAAAEARAAQAEATGQQQQLVLVLESRLQTVASAAWAAYSQLKQQQQEQEQQQQREQQDAPHLDVASSKAGPEDPEGLVAELAGLALELQGAVTRIDHDRSLLRTQLSKLKQQMIRDQEDEDGKWHAHEAEVHAAVAEVAVQRDQLQQQLQASQQQLEQLQSEVAGWEACLATKESEVANLTAALGELTYESEVAERLRREARLAQGRVQELAAELAASQRATEEASVAQKAAEAASLQANAAAEERRVAALRVAEECTMLRRALDQAVAQVKSVSSESSAMVDKRIMSKLLVTYFERGCARDVLALMARMLNMGDEDVHKITMVTAKKGLLSRVAGAPIALVAGAGRVAGRALMTTGGNGSAGSREGGGGGMDGDSLATQWVHFLLSQAEMESQQQQQQQQQQQQQ
;
A
#
# COMPACT_ATOMS: atom_id res chain seq x y z
N GLY A 1 112.40 -96.06 67.10
CA GLY A 1 112.42 -94.58 67.13
C GLY A 1 111.79 -93.99 65.88
N TRP A 2 112.46 -94.09 64.74
CA TRP A 2 112.09 -93.32 63.53
C TRP A 2 110.90 -93.87 62.71
N ALA A 3 110.64 -95.19 62.68
CA ALA A 3 109.52 -95.74 61.89
C ALA A 3 108.12 -95.41 62.46
N GLY A 4 107.97 -95.35 63.79
CA GLY A 4 106.69 -95.02 64.44
C GLY A 4 106.28 -93.55 64.30
N ALA A 5 107.25 -92.64 64.33
CA ALA A 5 107.01 -91.20 64.13
C ALA A 5 106.56 -90.89 62.69
N HIS A 6 107.12 -91.60 61.70
CA HIS A 6 106.72 -91.41 60.31
C HIS A 6 105.28 -91.90 60.06
N GLN A 7 104.88 -93.04 60.65
CA GLN A 7 103.53 -93.58 60.49
C GLN A 7 102.47 -92.72 61.19
N GLN A 8 102.80 -92.11 62.35
CA GLN A 8 101.94 -91.11 62.99
C GLN A 8 101.79 -89.84 62.15
N LEU A 9 102.86 -89.36 61.51
CA LEU A 9 102.78 -88.19 60.62
C LEU A 9 101.95 -88.47 59.36
N VAL A 10 102.04 -89.68 58.80
CA VAL A 10 101.21 -90.08 57.63
C VAL A 10 99.75 -90.17 58.02
N LEU A 11 99.41 -90.78 59.16
CA LEU A 11 98.03 -90.82 59.66
C LEU A 11 97.49 -89.42 59.97
N GLN A 12 98.31 -88.53 60.56
CA GLN A 12 97.91 -87.15 60.78
C GLN A 12 97.72 -86.37 59.46
N LEU A 13 98.53 -86.65 58.43
CA LEU A 13 98.36 -86.06 57.11
C LEU A 13 97.10 -86.59 56.41
N GLU A 14 96.82 -87.89 56.50
CA GLU A 14 95.60 -88.49 55.96
C GLU A 14 94.35 -87.98 56.69
N GLU A 15 94.41 -87.83 58.02
CA GLU A 15 93.33 -87.26 58.82
C GLU A 15 93.12 -85.77 58.48
N ARG A 16 94.20 -85.00 58.33
CA ARG A 16 94.14 -83.61 57.87
C ARG A 16 93.61 -83.49 56.44
N GLN A 17 93.98 -84.40 55.54
CA GLN A 17 93.47 -84.44 54.16
C GLN A 17 92.00 -84.83 54.12
N ALA A 18 91.55 -85.77 54.95
CA ALA A 18 90.15 -86.12 55.10
C ALA A 18 89.34 -84.97 55.71
N GLN A 19 89.89 -84.26 56.70
CA GLN A 19 89.29 -83.05 57.26
C GLN A 19 89.19 -81.92 56.23
N LEU A 20 90.23 -81.70 55.41
CA LEU A 20 90.19 -80.72 54.33
C LEU A 20 89.15 -81.10 53.26
N ALA A 21 89.08 -82.37 52.85
CA ALA A 21 88.08 -82.84 51.89
C ALA A 21 86.65 -82.72 52.44
N ALA A 22 86.44 -82.99 53.74
CA ALA A 22 85.15 -82.80 54.39
C ALA A 22 84.77 -81.31 54.48
N LEU A 23 85.73 -80.43 54.80
CA LEU A 23 85.52 -78.99 54.80
C LEU A 23 85.26 -78.45 53.39
N GLU A 24 85.92 -78.97 52.36
CA GLU A 24 85.66 -78.65 50.96
C GLU A 24 84.24 -79.09 50.54
N GLN A 25 83.80 -80.28 50.94
CA GLN A 25 82.42 -80.72 50.71
C GLN A 25 81.40 -79.85 51.45
N GLN A 26 81.68 -79.47 52.70
CA GLN A 26 80.82 -78.55 53.45
C GLN A 26 80.79 -77.16 52.81
N LEU A 27 81.93 -76.64 52.34
CA LEU A 27 81.99 -75.38 51.59
C LEU A 27 81.21 -75.46 50.28
N GLN A 28 81.32 -76.56 49.54
CA GLN A 28 80.54 -76.77 48.32
C GLN A 28 79.04 -76.85 48.61
N GLN A 29 78.64 -77.53 49.69
CA GLN A 29 77.24 -77.56 50.12
C GLN A 29 76.73 -76.17 50.50
N VAL A 30 77.47 -75.41 51.30
CA VAL A 30 77.08 -74.04 51.69
C VAL A 30 77.02 -73.11 50.48
N VAL A 31 77.93 -73.26 49.51
CA VAL A 31 77.89 -72.49 48.25
C VAL A 31 76.66 -72.88 47.43
N GLN A 32 76.34 -74.16 47.29
CA GLN A 32 75.14 -74.63 46.58
C GLN A 32 73.86 -74.16 47.26
N GLU A 33 73.78 -74.23 48.59
CA GLU A 33 72.64 -73.72 49.36
C GLU A 33 72.50 -72.20 49.21
N ARG A 34 73.61 -71.46 49.30
CA ARG A 34 73.61 -70.00 49.09
C ARG A 34 73.16 -69.64 47.67
N ASP A 35 73.65 -70.35 46.66
CA ASP A 35 73.32 -70.08 45.27
C ASP A 35 71.88 -70.50 44.95
N ALA A 36 71.36 -71.56 45.58
CA ALA A 36 69.94 -71.94 45.51
C ALA A 36 69.03 -70.91 46.19
N VAL A 37 69.42 -70.39 47.37
CA VAL A 37 68.70 -69.31 48.05
C VAL A 37 68.71 -68.02 47.21
N ARG A 38 69.85 -67.69 46.58
CA ARG A 38 69.93 -66.54 45.65
C ARG A 38 69.05 -66.74 44.43
N ALA A 39 69.07 -67.91 43.81
CA ALA A 39 68.20 -68.22 42.67
C ALA A 39 66.71 -68.13 43.04
N ALA A 40 66.32 -68.64 44.21
CA ALA A 40 64.95 -68.54 44.72
C ALA A 40 64.55 -67.09 45.05
N GLN A 41 65.47 -66.29 45.60
CA GLN A 41 65.25 -64.86 45.83
C GLN A 41 65.10 -64.09 44.51
N ASP A 42 65.95 -64.37 43.53
CA ASP A 42 65.89 -63.76 42.20
C ASP A 42 64.58 -64.14 41.51
N GLU A 43 64.17 -65.41 41.55
CA GLU A 43 62.89 -65.86 41.00
C GLU A 43 61.69 -65.20 41.69
N ALA A 44 61.73 -65.05 43.02
CA ALA A 44 60.69 -64.34 43.76
C ALA A 44 60.65 -62.83 43.43
N LEU A 45 61.79 -62.19 43.22
CA LEU A 45 61.87 -60.79 42.77
C LEU A 45 61.34 -60.64 41.35
N HIS A 46 61.72 -61.53 40.43
CA HIS A 46 61.19 -61.53 39.06
C HIS A 46 59.68 -61.77 39.04
N GLY A 47 59.16 -62.67 39.88
CA GLY A 47 57.72 -62.90 40.03
C GLY A 47 56.98 -61.68 40.54
N ARG A 48 57.55 -60.97 41.54
CA ARG A 48 56.98 -59.71 42.04
C ARG A 48 57.04 -58.60 41.00
N ASP A 49 58.13 -58.48 40.27
CA ASP A 49 58.29 -57.48 39.20
C ASP A 49 57.33 -57.75 38.05
N ALA A 50 57.13 -59.02 37.67
CA ALA A 50 56.15 -59.42 36.66
C ALA A 50 54.72 -59.07 37.12
N PHE A 51 54.37 -59.43 38.36
CA PHE A 51 53.08 -59.09 38.96
C PHE A 51 52.81 -57.58 38.94
N TRP A 52 53.76 -56.75 39.38
CA TRP A 52 53.59 -55.30 39.39
C TRP A 52 53.53 -54.69 37.98
N LYS A 53 54.25 -55.26 37.00
CA LYS A 53 54.16 -54.83 35.60
C LYS A 53 52.78 -55.14 35.02
N GLU A 54 52.24 -56.33 35.30
CA GLU A 54 50.89 -56.70 34.88
C GLU A 54 49.83 -55.83 35.57
N GLU A 55 49.96 -55.57 36.87
CA GLU A 55 49.01 -54.72 37.60
C GLU A 55 49.08 -53.25 37.16
N LEU A 56 50.27 -52.72 36.89
CA LEU A 56 50.45 -51.38 36.31
C LEU A 56 49.89 -51.29 34.89
N ALA A 57 50.11 -52.32 34.07
CA ALA A 57 49.56 -52.38 32.72
C ALA A 57 48.03 -52.41 32.77
N ALA A 58 47.44 -53.24 33.62
CA ALA A 58 45.99 -53.30 33.83
C ALA A 58 45.42 -51.95 34.28
N LYS A 59 46.00 -51.31 35.31
CA LYS A 59 45.56 -49.99 35.78
C LYS A 59 45.72 -48.90 34.72
N SER A 60 46.78 -48.98 33.90
CA SER A 60 46.97 -48.03 32.79
C SER A 60 45.92 -48.20 31.69
N ALA A 61 45.50 -49.45 31.42
CA ALA A 61 44.42 -49.75 30.49
C ALA A 61 43.07 -49.24 31.02
N ASP A 62 42.76 -49.47 32.30
CA ASP A 62 41.55 -48.96 32.95
C ASP A 62 41.50 -47.42 32.92
N LEU A 63 42.62 -46.75 33.21
CA LEU A 63 42.71 -45.29 33.12
C LEU A 63 42.48 -44.79 31.69
N LEU A 64 43.01 -45.49 30.69
CA LEU A 64 42.79 -45.15 29.28
C LEU A 64 41.32 -45.33 28.89
N GLU A 65 40.66 -46.38 29.37
CA GLU A 65 39.24 -46.61 29.11
C GLU A 65 38.37 -45.53 29.78
N VAL A 66 38.67 -45.15 31.03
CA VAL A 66 37.98 -44.05 31.72
C VAL A 66 38.22 -42.72 30.99
N GLN A 67 39.43 -42.45 30.50
CA GLN A 67 39.72 -41.26 29.70
C GLN A 67 38.95 -41.26 28.38
N GLN A 68 38.84 -42.40 27.69
CA GLN A 68 38.07 -42.53 26.47
C GLN A 68 36.57 -42.31 26.72
N ARG A 69 36.02 -42.87 27.81
CA ARG A 69 34.62 -42.65 28.21
C ARG A 69 34.35 -41.21 28.61
N ALA A 70 35.29 -40.55 29.30
CA ALA A 70 35.17 -39.14 29.62
C ALA A 70 35.19 -38.26 28.36
N ALA A 71 36.05 -38.59 27.38
CA ALA A 71 36.13 -37.87 26.12
C ALA A 71 34.87 -38.05 25.25
N SER A 72 34.28 -39.25 25.21
CA SER A 72 33.01 -39.47 24.50
C SER A 72 31.83 -38.79 25.20
N ALA A 73 31.81 -38.77 26.54
CA ALA A 73 30.82 -38.02 27.31
C ALA A 73 30.93 -36.50 27.11
N SER A 74 32.14 -35.94 27.00
CA SER A 74 32.30 -34.51 26.68
C SER A 74 31.86 -34.19 25.26
N ALA A 75 32.17 -35.06 24.29
CA ALA A 75 31.76 -34.85 22.90
C ALA A 75 30.23 -34.88 22.74
N THR A 76 29.55 -35.80 23.43
CA THR A 76 28.08 -35.87 23.44
C THR A 76 27.44 -34.64 24.10
N LEU A 77 27.98 -34.17 25.22
CA LEU A 77 27.52 -32.92 25.85
C LEU A 77 27.72 -31.68 24.96
N GLU A 78 28.82 -31.60 24.21
CA GLU A 78 29.03 -30.53 23.23
C GLU A 78 28.03 -30.60 22.07
N GLN A 79 27.70 -31.82 21.61
CA GLN A 79 26.67 -32.03 20.59
C GLN A 79 25.27 -31.66 21.11
N GLU A 80 24.92 -32.01 22.35
CA GLU A 80 23.67 -31.58 22.98
C GLU A 80 23.61 -30.07 23.17
N ARG A 81 24.73 -29.43 23.54
CA ARG A 81 24.78 -27.98 23.69
C ARG A 81 24.60 -27.25 22.37
N THR A 82 25.21 -27.73 21.30
CA THR A 82 25.06 -27.14 19.96
C THR A 82 23.66 -27.35 19.40
N THR A 83 23.08 -28.53 19.57
CA THR A 83 21.68 -28.79 19.17
C THR A 83 20.69 -27.94 19.97
N ALA A 84 20.91 -27.76 21.29
CA ALA A 84 20.10 -26.87 22.12
C ALA A 84 20.25 -25.40 21.70
N GLN A 85 21.45 -24.96 21.32
CA GLN A 85 21.68 -23.61 20.79
C GLN A 85 20.97 -23.40 19.44
N CYS A 86 21.04 -24.39 18.53
CA CYS A 86 20.30 -24.35 17.27
C CYS A 86 18.79 -24.33 17.49
N ALA A 87 18.26 -25.13 18.43
CA ALA A 87 16.85 -25.13 18.78
C ALA A 87 16.40 -23.79 19.39
N SER A 88 17.22 -23.18 20.24
CA SER A 88 16.96 -21.84 20.79
C SER A 88 16.92 -20.79 19.69
N ALA A 89 17.90 -20.78 18.78
CA ALA A 89 17.94 -19.85 17.66
C ALA A 89 16.72 -20.02 16.73
N ALA A 90 16.29 -21.26 16.48
CA ALA A 90 15.08 -21.54 15.71
C ALA A 90 13.81 -21.03 16.43
N ALA A 91 13.73 -21.20 17.75
CA ALA A 91 12.62 -20.67 18.54
C ALA A 91 12.57 -19.14 18.54
N ASP A 92 13.71 -18.46 18.61
CA ASP A 92 13.79 -17.00 18.53
C ASP A 92 13.39 -16.49 17.14
N ALA A 93 13.83 -17.15 16.07
CA ALA A 93 13.40 -16.84 14.70
C ALA A 93 11.87 -16.98 14.52
N LEU A 94 11.26 -18.03 15.09
CA LEU A 94 9.80 -18.20 15.07
C LEU A 94 9.07 -17.12 15.87
N ARG A 95 9.63 -16.67 17.00
CA ARG A 95 9.05 -15.57 17.79
C ARG A 95 9.10 -14.25 17.00
N GLU A 96 10.21 -13.99 16.31
CA GLU A 96 10.35 -12.80 15.47
C GLU A 96 9.35 -12.84 14.29
N GLN A 97 9.20 -13.99 13.63
CA GLN A 97 8.19 -14.18 12.58
C GLN A 97 6.76 -13.96 13.11
N LEU A 98 6.44 -14.44 14.31
CA LEU A 98 5.14 -14.18 14.94
C LEU A 98 4.93 -12.70 15.29
N GLN A 99 5.98 -11.99 15.72
CA GLN A 99 5.90 -10.55 15.96
C GLN A 99 5.65 -9.79 14.66
N GLN A 100 6.40 -10.09 13.60
CA GLN A 100 6.20 -9.49 12.27
C GLN A 100 4.79 -9.76 11.73
N ALA A 101 4.27 -10.98 11.91
CA ALA A 101 2.90 -11.32 11.50
C ALA A 101 1.84 -10.50 12.26
N ARG A 102 2.03 -10.31 13.58
CA ARG A 102 1.14 -9.47 14.40
C ARG A 102 1.19 -8.00 14.03
N GLU A 103 2.38 -7.48 13.71
CA GLU A 103 2.52 -6.10 13.21
C GLU A 103 1.83 -5.91 11.86
N GLN A 104 1.92 -6.88 10.96
CA GLN A 104 1.20 -6.85 9.68
C GLN A 104 -0.33 -6.92 9.88
N GLU A 105 -0.81 -7.71 10.83
CA GLU A 105 -2.24 -7.77 11.18
C GLU A 105 -2.72 -6.44 11.76
N ALA A 106 -1.98 -5.85 12.70
CA ALA A 106 -2.28 -4.53 13.25
C ALA A 106 -2.28 -3.42 12.18
N GLN A 107 -1.36 -3.47 11.21
CA GLN A 107 -1.34 -2.55 10.08
C GLN A 107 -2.57 -2.71 9.17
N LYS A 108 -3.00 -3.95 8.91
CA LYS A 108 -4.22 -4.22 8.15
C LYS A 108 -5.46 -3.72 8.87
N ASP A 109 -5.55 -3.94 10.18
CA ASP A 109 -6.67 -3.46 10.99
C ASP A 109 -6.75 -1.93 11.03
N ALA A 110 -5.59 -1.25 11.15
CA ALA A 110 -5.52 0.20 11.05
C ALA A 110 -5.97 0.72 9.68
N ALA A 111 -5.58 0.05 8.59
CA ALA A 111 -6.02 0.39 7.23
C ALA A 111 -7.53 0.17 7.04
N LEU A 112 -8.09 -0.94 7.57
CA LEU A 112 -9.53 -1.19 7.54
C LEU A 112 -10.31 -0.17 8.36
N ALA A 113 -9.78 0.26 9.51
CA ALA A 113 -10.39 1.32 10.32
C ALA A 113 -10.38 2.67 9.57
N ALA A 114 -9.29 3.01 8.88
CA ALA A 114 -9.21 4.21 8.05
C ALA A 114 -10.21 4.19 6.90
N LEU A 115 -10.32 3.08 6.16
CA LEU A 115 -11.30 2.92 5.07
C LEU A 115 -12.73 3.00 5.58
N ARG A 116 -13.03 2.46 6.77
CA ARG A 116 -14.36 2.60 7.40
C ARG A 116 -14.67 4.06 7.75
N ALA A 117 -13.71 4.80 8.29
CA ALA A 117 -13.88 6.22 8.59
C ALA A 117 -14.10 7.06 7.32
N GLU A 118 -13.39 6.76 6.22
CA GLU A 118 -13.61 7.40 4.92
C GLU A 118 -15.00 7.08 4.35
N LEU A 119 -15.46 5.84 4.52
CA LEU A 119 -16.80 5.41 4.08
C LEU A 119 -17.91 6.12 4.89
N GLU A 120 -17.75 6.23 6.21
CA GLU A 120 -18.67 7.02 7.05
C GLU A 120 -18.65 8.51 6.69
N ALA A 121 -17.49 9.08 6.40
CA ALA A 121 -17.37 10.48 5.98
C ALA A 121 -18.05 10.74 4.62
N THR A 122 -17.90 9.82 3.65
CA THR A 122 -18.57 9.93 2.34
C THR A 122 -20.07 9.73 2.45
N GLN A 123 -20.55 8.84 3.34
CA GLN A 123 -21.97 8.69 3.63
C GLN A 123 -22.56 9.96 4.27
N ALA A 124 -21.89 10.56 5.25
CA ALA A 124 -22.32 11.82 5.85
C ALA A 124 -22.34 12.98 4.82
N ALA A 125 -21.35 13.02 3.92
CA ALA A 125 -21.32 13.99 2.82
C ALA A 125 -22.52 13.79 1.87
N LEU A 126 -22.84 12.54 1.52
CA LEU A 126 -24.00 12.22 0.67
C LEU A 126 -25.33 12.63 1.34
N GLU A 127 -25.51 12.34 2.62
CA GLU A 127 -26.70 12.74 3.38
C GLU A 127 -26.84 14.27 3.43
N SER A 128 -25.73 14.99 3.65
CA SER A 128 -25.75 16.46 3.63
C SER A 128 -26.08 17.02 2.25
N ALA A 129 -25.60 16.40 1.17
CA ALA A 129 -25.92 16.78 -0.20
C ALA A 129 -27.39 16.51 -0.54
N GLN A 130 -27.97 15.40 -0.05
CA GLN A 130 -29.39 15.10 -0.20
C GLN A 130 -30.29 16.07 0.57
N LEU A 131 -29.90 16.46 1.78
CA LEU A 131 -30.60 17.51 2.53
C LEU A 131 -30.52 18.86 1.83
N ALA A 132 -29.35 19.20 1.28
CA ALA A 132 -29.16 20.42 0.49
C ALA A 132 -30.03 20.39 -0.78
N SER A 133 -30.09 19.28 -1.52
CA SER A 133 -30.95 19.16 -2.71
C SER A 133 -32.44 19.23 -2.35
N ALA A 134 -32.85 18.63 -1.23
CA ALA A 134 -34.22 18.75 -0.74
C ALA A 134 -34.58 20.20 -0.40
N SER A 135 -33.69 20.93 0.28
CA SER A 135 -33.88 22.36 0.54
C SER A 135 -33.91 23.21 -0.73
N GLY A 136 -33.08 22.87 -1.73
CA GLY A 136 -33.09 23.48 -3.06
C GLY A 136 -34.44 23.29 -3.76
N SER A 137 -34.98 22.07 -3.77
CA SER A 137 -36.29 21.77 -4.35
C SER A 137 -37.45 22.52 -3.66
N GLN A 138 -37.35 22.76 -2.34
CA GLN A 138 -38.33 23.56 -1.61
C GLN A 138 -38.25 25.03 -2.01
N LEU A 139 -37.05 25.57 -2.19
CA LEU A 139 -36.86 26.95 -2.63
C LEU A 139 -37.30 27.15 -4.08
N GLU A 140 -37.03 26.18 -4.97
CA GLU A 140 -37.58 26.16 -6.33
C GLU A 140 -39.11 26.16 -6.32
N ALA A 141 -39.75 25.31 -5.51
CA ALA A 141 -41.21 25.28 -5.36
C ALA A 141 -41.77 26.61 -4.81
N GLN A 142 -41.05 27.26 -3.88
CA GLN A 142 -41.41 28.58 -3.37
C GLN A 142 -41.29 29.66 -4.46
N LEU A 143 -40.21 29.67 -5.24
CA LEU A 143 -40.02 30.60 -6.35
C LEU A 143 -41.06 30.39 -7.45
N GLU A 144 -41.42 29.15 -7.78
CA GLU A 144 -42.50 28.86 -8.72
C GLU A 144 -43.87 29.34 -8.20
N ALA A 145 -44.14 29.16 -6.90
CA ALA A 145 -45.36 29.67 -6.27
C ALA A 145 -45.40 31.21 -6.30
N GLU A 146 -44.32 31.89 -5.94
CA GLU A 146 -44.20 33.36 -6.03
C GLU A 146 -44.34 33.85 -7.47
N ALA A 147 -43.68 33.20 -8.44
CA ALA A 147 -43.81 33.53 -9.85
C ALA A 147 -45.25 33.36 -10.35
N SER A 148 -45.96 32.31 -9.89
CA SER A 148 -47.37 32.10 -10.22
C SER A 148 -48.27 33.18 -9.61
N ALA A 149 -48.00 33.60 -8.37
CA ALA A 149 -48.73 34.68 -7.70
C ALA A 149 -48.51 36.02 -8.41
N LEU A 150 -47.26 36.34 -8.79
CA LEU A 150 -46.93 37.55 -9.54
C LEU A 150 -47.60 37.56 -10.93
N ARG A 151 -47.71 36.40 -11.60
CA ARG A 151 -48.46 36.30 -12.88
C ARG A 151 -49.94 36.60 -12.70
N ILE A 152 -50.55 36.13 -11.61
CA ILE A 152 -51.97 36.41 -11.29
C ILE A 152 -52.15 37.91 -11.00
N GLU A 153 -51.29 38.51 -10.18
CA GLU A 153 -51.34 39.95 -9.88
C GLU A 153 -51.11 40.80 -11.13
N HIS A 154 -50.15 40.44 -11.98
CA HIS A 154 -49.95 41.12 -13.26
C HIS A 154 -51.20 41.00 -14.16
N GLY A 155 -51.84 39.82 -14.22
CA GLY A 155 -53.09 39.64 -14.94
C GLY A 155 -54.23 40.51 -14.40
N ARG A 156 -54.32 40.64 -13.07
CA ARG A 156 -55.29 41.52 -12.40
C ARG A 156 -55.03 43.00 -12.72
N LEU A 157 -53.79 43.47 -12.57
CA LEU A 157 -53.41 44.84 -12.89
C LEU A 157 -53.61 45.16 -14.38
N ALA A 158 -53.34 44.21 -15.27
CA ALA A 158 -53.62 44.36 -16.70
C ALA A 158 -55.13 44.50 -16.97
N ALA A 159 -55.98 43.74 -16.26
CA ALA A 159 -57.44 43.86 -16.35
C ALA A 159 -57.94 45.21 -15.79
N GLU A 160 -57.39 45.67 -14.66
CA GLU A 160 -57.69 46.99 -14.08
C GLU A 160 -57.25 48.11 -15.04
N ARG A 161 -56.06 48.00 -15.66
CA ARG A 161 -55.60 48.93 -16.68
C ARG A 161 -56.54 48.96 -17.89
N ALA A 162 -56.97 47.81 -18.40
CA ALA A 162 -57.90 47.74 -19.52
C ALA A 162 -59.26 48.39 -19.18
N ARG A 163 -59.74 48.16 -17.96
CA ARG A 163 -60.96 48.81 -17.44
C ARG A 163 -60.81 50.33 -17.39
N LEU A 164 -59.71 50.84 -16.83
CA LEU A 164 -59.45 52.29 -16.78
C LEU A 164 -59.32 52.91 -18.18
N ILE A 165 -58.70 52.21 -19.14
CA ILE A 165 -58.66 52.66 -20.54
C ILE A 165 -60.09 52.76 -21.10
N SER A 166 -60.93 51.75 -20.89
CA SER A 166 -62.33 51.80 -21.36
C SER A 166 -63.16 52.89 -20.69
N GLU A 167 -62.93 53.16 -19.40
CA GLU A 167 -63.59 54.24 -18.66
C GLU A 167 -63.13 55.61 -19.19
N LEU A 168 -61.84 55.75 -19.51
CA LEU A 168 -61.28 56.96 -20.12
C LEU A 168 -61.83 57.19 -21.52
N GLU A 169 -61.87 56.18 -22.38
CA GLU A 169 -62.50 56.28 -23.71
C GLU A 169 -63.99 56.65 -23.62
N ALA A 170 -64.71 56.11 -22.63
CA ALA A 170 -66.11 56.46 -22.41
C ALA A 170 -66.27 57.92 -21.96
N ALA A 171 -65.39 58.40 -21.08
CA ALA A 171 -65.35 59.80 -20.65
C ALA A 171 -65.00 60.74 -21.82
N GLU A 172 -64.03 60.38 -22.66
CA GLU A 172 -63.68 61.14 -23.88
C GLU A 172 -64.88 61.24 -24.82
N ARG A 173 -65.61 60.14 -25.06
CA ARG A 173 -66.84 60.16 -25.87
C ARG A 173 -67.93 61.03 -25.24
N GLN A 174 -68.06 61.03 -23.91
CA GLN A 174 -68.99 61.92 -23.22
C GLN A 174 -68.62 63.39 -23.40
N VAL A 175 -67.33 63.74 -23.25
CA VAL A 175 -66.82 65.10 -23.47
C VAL A 175 -67.03 65.53 -24.92
N GLN A 176 -66.70 64.68 -25.89
CA GLN A 176 -66.97 64.95 -27.31
C GLN A 176 -68.46 65.20 -27.56
N SER A 177 -69.34 64.33 -27.07
CA SER A 177 -70.79 64.52 -27.23
C SER A 177 -71.35 65.74 -26.50
N ALA A 178 -70.72 66.18 -25.40
CA ALA A 178 -71.08 67.41 -24.70
C ALA A 178 -70.59 68.64 -25.49
N GLY A 179 -69.39 68.57 -26.07
CA GLY A 179 -68.85 69.57 -27.00
C GLY A 179 -69.74 69.74 -28.22
N ASP A 180 -70.15 68.64 -28.87
CA ASP A 180 -71.07 68.68 -30.01
C ASP A 180 -72.44 69.27 -29.63
N ARG A 181 -72.95 68.94 -28.44
CA ARG A 181 -74.20 69.52 -27.93
C ARG A 181 -74.07 71.01 -27.61
N ALA A 182 -72.94 71.44 -27.07
CA ALA A 182 -72.65 72.85 -26.80
C ALA A 182 -72.53 73.63 -28.12
N ALA A 183 -71.77 73.13 -29.10
CA ALA A 183 -71.66 73.72 -30.42
C ALA A 183 -73.01 73.80 -31.14
N ALA A 184 -73.85 72.76 -31.03
CA ALA A 184 -75.21 72.78 -31.57
C ALA A 184 -76.13 73.78 -30.84
N ALA A 185 -75.97 73.96 -29.53
CA ALA A 185 -76.72 74.95 -28.75
C ALA A 185 -76.29 76.38 -29.11
N GLU A 186 -74.99 76.64 -29.25
CA GLU A 186 -74.45 77.92 -29.71
C GLU A 186 -74.94 78.25 -31.14
N ALA A 187 -74.92 77.28 -32.06
CA ALA A 187 -75.45 77.46 -33.41
C ALA A 187 -76.96 77.80 -33.41
N ARG A 188 -77.75 77.14 -32.55
CA ARG A 188 -79.18 77.46 -32.37
C ARG A 188 -79.39 78.83 -31.75
N ALA A 189 -78.58 79.23 -30.77
CA ALA A 189 -78.64 80.54 -30.14
C ALA A 189 -78.29 81.65 -31.15
N ALA A 190 -77.22 81.49 -31.93
CA ALA A 190 -76.86 82.41 -33.01
C ALA A 190 -77.96 82.52 -34.07
N GLN A 191 -78.64 81.41 -34.40
CA GLN A 191 -79.77 81.42 -35.32
C GLN A 191 -81.03 82.06 -34.72
N ALA A 192 -81.26 81.91 -33.42
CA ALA A 192 -82.33 82.60 -32.70
C ALA A 192 -82.08 84.12 -32.63
N GLU A 193 -80.83 84.55 -32.41
CA GLU A 193 -80.44 85.96 -32.46
C GLU A 193 -80.60 86.54 -33.86
N ALA A 194 -80.16 85.82 -34.90
CA ALA A 194 -80.32 86.24 -36.30
C ALA A 194 -81.81 86.38 -36.69
N THR A 195 -82.65 85.43 -36.29
CA THR A 195 -84.10 85.51 -36.53
C THR A 195 -84.76 86.62 -35.70
N GLY A 196 -84.31 86.86 -34.48
CA GLY A 196 -84.75 88.00 -33.65
C GLY A 196 -84.42 89.35 -34.30
N GLN A 197 -83.19 89.50 -34.82
CA GLN A 197 -82.79 90.71 -35.58
C GLN A 197 -83.64 90.89 -36.85
N GLN A 198 -83.92 89.80 -37.58
CA GLN A 198 -84.81 89.84 -38.74
C GLN A 198 -86.24 90.27 -38.37
N GLN A 199 -86.80 89.75 -37.28
CA GLN A 199 -88.13 90.15 -36.81
C GLN A 199 -88.18 91.63 -36.38
N GLN A 200 -87.15 92.13 -35.71
CA GLN A 200 -87.05 93.55 -35.36
C GLN A 200 -86.99 94.45 -36.61
N LEU A 201 -86.23 94.05 -37.63
CA LEU A 201 -86.19 94.78 -38.91
C LEU A 201 -87.55 94.77 -39.59
N VAL A 202 -88.27 93.65 -39.59
CA VAL A 202 -89.63 93.57 -40.14
C VAL A 202 -90.56 94.54 -39.40
N LEU A 203 -90.55 94.57 -38.06
CA LEU A 203 -91.37 95.49 -37.28
C LEU A 203 -91.06 96.97 -37.57
N VAL A 204 -89.78 97.33 -37.74
CA VAL A 204 -89.36 98.70 -38.11
C VAL A 204 -89.79 99.05 -39.53
N LEU A 205 -89.74 98.09 -40.45
CA LEU A 205 -90.21 98.28 -41.83
C LEU A 205 -91.73 98.40 -41.88
N GLU A 206 -92.46 97.59 -41.11
CA GLU A 206 -93.92 97.69 -40.97
C GLU A 206 -94.33 99.04 -40.37
N SER A 207 -93.67 99.48 -39.29
CA SER A 207 -93.96 100.79 -38.70
C SER A 207 -93.66 101.93 -39.68
N ARG A 208 -92.56 101.83 -40.43
CA ARG A 208 -92.22 102.81 -41.49
C ARG A 208 -93.25 102.78 -42.63
N LEU A 209 -93.68 101.62 -43.08
CA LEU A 209 -94.75 101.47 -44.08
C LEU A 209 -96.05 102.09 -43.59
N GLN A 210 -96.40 101.90 -42.33
CA GLN A 210 -97.59 102.48 -41.74
C GLN A 210 -97.49 104.01 -41.63
N THR A 211 -96.31 104.56 -41.29
CA THR A 211 -96.08 106.01 -41.33
C THR A 211 -96.17 106.56 -42.76
N VAL A 212 -95.58 105.87 -43.75
CA VAL A 212 -95.65 106.30 -45.15
C VAL A 212 -97.07 106.20 -45.69
N ALA A 213 -97.82 105.15 -45.35
CA ALA A 213 -99.22 105.00 -45.72
C ALA A 213 -100.08 106.11 -45.10
N SER A 214 -99.85 106.45 -43.83
CA SER A 214 -100.56 107.57 -43.18
C SER A 214 -100.19 108.93 -43.78
N ALA A 215 -98.93 109.14 -44.15
CA ALA A 215 -98.46 110.34 -44.83
C ALA A 215 -99.02 110.44 -46.26
N ALA A 216 -99.13 109.32 -46.98
CA ALA A 216 -99.74 109.24 -48.30
C ALA A 216 -101.25 109.51 -48.24
N TRP A 217 -101.94 108.99 -47.22
CA TRP A 217 -103.36 109.28 -47.00
C TRP A 217 -103.60 110.74 -46.60
N ALA A 218 -102.73 111.30 -45.73
CA ALA A 218 -102.76 112.72 -45.40
C ALA A 218 -102.53 113.60 -46.63
N ALA A 219 -101.54 113.29 -47.46
CA ALA A 219 -101.27 113.99 -48.72
C ALA A 219 -102.45 113.86 -49.71
N TYR A 220 -103.06 112.67 -49.83
CA TYR A 220 -104.24 112.46 -50.67
C TYR A 220 -105.44 113.27 -50.18
N SER A 221 -105.67 113.35 -48.87
CA SER A 221 -106.75 114.17 -48.29
C SER A 221 -106.52 115.67 -48.50
N GLN A 222 -105.27 116.15 -48.33
CA GLN A 222 -104.89 117.54 -48.57
C GLN A 222 -105.07 117.92 -50.05
N LEU A 223 -104.72 117.03 -50.98
CA LEU A 223 -104.86 117.28 -52.42
C LEU A 223 -106.34 117.34 -52.83
N LYS A 224 -107.21 116.54 -52.21
CA LYS A 224 -108.67 116.60 -52.40
C LYS A 224 -109.29 117.87 -51.82
N GLN A 225 -108.76 118.36 -50.70
CA GLN A 225 -109.18 119.63 -50.09
C GLN A 225 -108.78 120.83 -50.96
N GLN A 226 -107.54 120.84 -51.48
CA GLN A 226 -107.07 121.87 -52.43
C GLN A 226 -107.86 121.86 -53.75
N GLN A 227 -108.33 120.70 -54.21
CA GLN A 227 -109.13 120.61 -55.43
C GLN A 227 -110.54 121.21 -55.25
N GLN A 228 -111.14 121.11 -54.06
CA GLN A 228 -112.40 121.80 -53.73
C GLN A 228 -112.23 123.30 -53.47
N GLU A 229 -111.08 123.72 -52.93
CA GLU A 229 -110.76 125.14 -52.73
C GLU A 229 -110.47 125.87 -54.05
N GLN A 230 -109.88 125.18 -55.05
CA GLN A 230 -109.65 125.73 -56.39
C GLN A 230 -110.95 125.95 -57.21
N GLU A 231 -112.01 125.17 -56.98
CA GLU A 231 -113.30 125.36 -57.66
C GLU A 231 -114.10 126.57 -57.14
N GLN A 232 -113.90 126.99 -55.88
CA GLN A 232 -114.57 128.18 -55.32
C GLN A 232 -113.79 129.49 -55.59
N GLN A 233 -112.49 129.43 -55.88
CA GLN A 233 -111.66 130.61 -56.17
C GLN A 233 -111.69 131.07 -57.64
N GLN A 234 -112.32 130.33 -58.57
CA GLN A 234 -112.41 130.73 -59.98
C GLN A 234 -113.56 131.71 -60.32
N GLN A 235 -114.39 132.12 -59.36
CA GLN A 235 -115.50 133.07 -59.60
C GLN A 235 -115.33 134.45 -58.96
N ARG A 236 -114.18 134.77 -58.35
CA ARG A 236 -113.88 136.15 -57.93
C ARG A 236 -112.45 136.55 -58.28
N GLU A 237 -112.38 137.37 -59.35
CA GLU A 237 -111.45 138.51 -59.52
C GLU A 237 -109.99 138.10 -59.77
N GLN A 238 -109.47 138.05 -61.01
CA GLN A 238 -109.38 139.15 -62.00
C GLN A 238 -109.12 140.53 -61.36
N GLN A 239 -107.90 140.76 -60.87
CA GLN A 239 -107.03 141.91 -61.18
C GLN A 239 -105.83 141.96 -60.21
N ASP A 240 -104.64 142.10 -60.82
CA ASP A 240 -103.39 142.69 -60.32
C ASP A 240 -102.72 142.23 -59.01
N ALA A 241 -101.69 141.38 -59.19
CA ALA A 241 -100.25 141.60 -58.95
C ALA A 241 -99.76 142.51 -57.79
N PRO A 242 -98.48 142.37 -57.38
CA PRO A 242 -97.76 141.18 -56.91
C PRO A 242 -97.11 141.47 -55.53
N HIS A 243 -96.23 140.58 -55.13
CA HIS A 243 -95.06 140.76 -54.25
C HIS A 243 -95.02 139.96 -52.94
N LEU A 244 -94.01 139.09 -52.95
CA LEU A 244 -93.46 138.25 -51.89
C LEU A 244 -92.73 139.10 -50.85
N ASP A 245 -92.78 138.59 -49.62
CA ASP A 245 -91.86 138.79 -48.50
C ASP A 245 -92.22 137.64 -47.51
N VAL A 246 -91.37 137.06 -46.68
CA VAL A 246 -90.00 137.30 -46.25
C VAL A 246 -89.68 136.04 -45.44
N ALA A 247 -88.62 135.33 -45.80
CA ALA A 247 -87.31 135.44 -45.17
C ALA A 247 -87.22 134.75 -43.80
N SER A 248 -86.09 134.09 -43.60
CA SER A 248 -85.10 134.48 -42.59
C SER A 248 -84.17 133.30 -42.36
N SER A 249 -82.87 133.48 -42.19
CA SER A 249 -82.00 134.66 -42.18
C SER A 249 -80.59 134.08 -42.00
N LYS A 250 -79.56 134.44 -42.78
CA LYS A 250 -78.84 135.73 -42.79
C LYS A 250 -78.37 136.19 -41.40
N ALA A 251 -77.06 136.24 -41.22
CA ALA A 251 -76.30 137.45 -40.90
C ALA A 251 -74.81 137.06 -41.00
N GLY A 252 -73.95 137.62 -41.86
CA GLY A 252 -74.01 138.94 -42.49
C GLY A 252 -73.10 139.89 -41.71
N PRO A 253 -71.90 140.20 -42.21
CA PRO A 253 -70.93 141.09 -41.57
C PRO A 253 -71.08 142.56 -42.04
N GLU A 254 -70.23 143.39 -41.46
CA GLU A 254 -69.64 144.67 -41.96
C GLU A 254 -70.12 146.01 -41.36
N ASP A 255 -69.10 146.79 -40.96
CA ASP A 255 -68.98 148.17 -40.45
C ASP A 255 -69.53 149.25 -41.45
N PRO A 256 -69.39 150.61 -41.29
CA PRO A 256 -68.56 151.37 -40.35
C PRO A 256 -69.06 152.77 -39.86
N GLU A 257 -68.16 153.39 -39.07
CA GLU A 257 -67.83 154.83 -38.97
C GLU A 257 -68.62 155.77 -38.03
N GLY A 258 -67.91 156.33 -37.03
CA GLY A 258 -68.36 157.56 -36.37
C GLY A 258 -67.72 158.05 -35.06
N LEU A 259 -66.78 157.34 -34.40
CA LEU A 259 -65.96 157.89 -33.31
C LEU A 259 -64.51 157.37 -33.46
N VAL A 260 -63.78 158.06 -34.31
CA VAL A 260 -62.46 157.72 -34.87
C VAL A 260 -61.36 158.29 -33.98
N ALA A 261 -60.60 157.42 -33.28
CA ALA A 261 -59.17 157.59 -32.97
C ALA A 261 -58.59 156.50 -32.04
N GLU A 262 -59.37 155.82 -31.19
CA GLU A 262 -58.81 154.89 -30.17
C GLU A 262 -59.16 153.39 -30.39
N LEU A 263 -60.17 153.07 -31.22
CA LEU A 263 -60.59 151.69 -31.52
C LEU A 263 -59.88 151.04 -32.74
N ALA A 264 -59.30 151.84 -33.64
CA ALA A 264 -58.54 151.35 -34.80
C ALA A 264 -57.17 150.76 -34.41
N GLY A 265 -56.59 151.20 -33.29
CA GLY A 265 -55.39 150.59 -32.71
C GLY A 265 -55.66 149.15 -32.25
N LEU A 266 -56.76 148.92 -31.53
CA LEU A 266 -57.15 147.61 -31.00
C LEU A 266 -57.58 146.60 -32.09
N ALA A 267 -58.23 147.05 -33.16
CA ALA A 267 -58.62 146.15 -34.27
C ALA A 267 -57.41 145.70 -35.12
N LEU A 268 -56.45 146.61 -35.38
CA LEU A 268 -55.20 146.27 -36.07
C LEU A 268 -54.29 145.41 -35.19
N GLU A 269 -54.30 145.65 -33.87
CA GLU A 269 -53.65 144.78 -32.88
C GLU A 269 -54.29 143.39 -32.83
N LEU A 270 -55.63 143.27 -32.87
CA LEU A 270 -56.33 141.98 -32.89
C LEU A 270 -56.12 141.21 -34.19
N GLN A 271 -56.14 141.88 -35.35
CA GLN A 271 -55.87 141.23 -36.64
C GLN A 271 -54.38 140.84 -36.78
N GLY A 272 -53.47 141.67 -36.25
CA GLY A 272 -52.06 141.32 -36.06
C GLY A 272 -51.86 140.14 -35.10
N ALA A 273 -52.67 140.04 -34.03
CA ALA A 273 -52.64 138.92 -33.11
C ALA A 273 -53.19 137.63 -33.75
N VAL A 274 -54.27 137.69 -34.52
CA VAL A 274 -54.83 136.52 -35.23
C VAL A 274 -53.87 135.98 -36.28
N THR A 275 -53.23 136.85 -37.08
CA THR A 275 -52.23 136.41 -38.07
C THR A 275 -50.97 135.84 -37.42
N ARG A 276 -50.55 136.35 -36.26
CA ARG A 276 -49.50 135.74 -35.42
C ARG A 276 -49.93 134.36 -34.91
N ILE A 277 -51.15 134.24 -34.38
CA ILE A 277 -51.70 132.96 -33.90
C ILE A 277 -51.82 131.95 -35.04
N ASP A 278 -52.23 132.34 -36.24
CA ASP A 278 -52.32 131.43 -37.39
C ASP A 278 -50.92 131.04 -37.91
N HIS A 279 -49.97 131.98 -37.89
CA HIS A 279 -48.56 131.67 -38.19
C HIS A 279 -47.99 130.68 -37.17
N ASP A 280 -48.19 130.92 -35.88
CA ASP A 280 -47.79 130.02 -34.79
C ASP A 280 -48.49 128.67 -34.89
N ARG A 281 -49.78 128.64 -35.23
CA ARG A 281 -50.54 127.40 -35.46
C ARG A 281 -50.01 126.62 -36.66
N SER A 282 -49.59 127.30 -37.72
CA SER A 282 -48.97 126.66 -38.89
C SER A 282 -47.59 126.08 -38.53
N LEU A 283 -46.76 126.82 -37.78
CA LEU A 283 -45.49 126.36 -37.26
C LEU A 283 -45.68 125.13 -36.36
N LEU A 284 -46.61 125.18 -35.41
CA LEU A 284 -46.94 124.05 -34.54
C LEU A 284 -47.46 122.84 -35.32
N ARG A 285 -48.26 123.04 -36.38
CA ARG A 285 -48.69 121.94 -37.27
C ARG A 285 -47.50 121.32 -38.00
N THR A 286 -46.56 122.12 -38.49
CA THR A 286 -45.34 121.59 -39.14
C THR A 286 -44.40 120.92 -38.16
N GLN A 287 -44.28 121.42 -36.93
CA GLN A 287 -43.52 120.78 -35.86
C GLN A 287 -44.17 119.46 -35.45
N LEU A 288 -45.50 119.41 -35.32
CA LEU A 288 -46.25 118.20 -35.00
C LEU A 288 -46.19 117.17 -36.13
N SER A 289 -46.22 117.59 -37.41
CA SER A 289 -46.04 116.67 -38.53
C SER A 289 -44.61 116.11 -38.58
N LYS A 290 -43.60 116.94 -38.28
CA LYS A 290 -42.20 116.50 -38.17
C LYS A 290 -42.03 115.53 -37.01
N LEU A 291 -42.58 115.83 -35.84
CA LEU A 291 -42.54 114.94 -34.67
C LEU A 291 -43.26 113.62 -34.95
N LYS A 292 -44.43 113.66 -35.59
CA LYS A 292 -45.15 112.44 -36.00
C LYS A 292 -44.33 111.61 -36.98
N GLN A 293 -43.71 112.23 -37.98
CA GLN A 293 -42.86 111.53 -38.93
C GLN A 293 -41.59 110.99 -38.27
N GLN A 294 -41.02 111.71 -37.30
CA GLN A 294 -39.91 111.22 -36.49
C GLN A 294 -40.34 110.03 -35.63
N MET A 295 -41.47 110.10 -34.93
CA MET A 295 -42.01 108.99 -34.16
C MET A 295 -42.27 107.75 -35.02
N ILE A 296 -42.80 107.93 -36.24
CA ILE A 296 -43.02 106.81 -37.17
C ILE A 296 -41.68 106.20 -37.58
N ARG A 297 -40.67 107.01 -37.90
CA ARG A 297 -39.33 106.50 -38.22
C ARG A 297 -38.68 105.79 -37.04
N ASP A 298 -38.77 106.38 -35.85
CA ASP A 298 -38.23 105.77 -34.63
C ASP A 298 -38.94 104.43 -34.35
N GLN A 299 -40.26 104.34 -34.56
CA GLN A 299 -41.00 103.08 -34.48
C GLN A 299 -40.57 102.07 -35.54
N GLU A 300 -40.47 102.47 -36.81
CA GLU A 300 -40.01 101.61 -37.91
C GLU A 300 -38.57 101.11 -37.69
N ASP A 301 -37.68 101.95 -37.15
CA ASP A 301 -36.30 101.61 -36.81
C ASP A 301 -36.24 100.63 -35.62
N GLU A 302 -37.05 100.84 -34.58
CA GLU A 302 -37.14 99.91 -33.45
C GLU A 302 -37.78 98.57 -33.87
N ASP A 303 -38.85 98.58 -34.66
CA ASP A 303 -39.47 97.37 -35.21
C ASP A 303 -38.49 96.61 -36.12
N GLY A 304 -37.71 97.33 -36.94
CA GLY A 304 -36.63 96.76 -37.73
C GLY A 304 -35.54 96.10 -36.88
N LYS A 305 -35.15 96.72 -35.75
CA LYS A 305 -34.22 96.12 -34.78
C LYS A 305 -34.83 94.88 -34.13
N TRP A 306 -36.10 94.92 -33.73
CA TRP A 306 -36.79 93.76 -33.15
C TRP A 306 -36.83 92.58 -34.11
N HIS A 307 -37.20 92.80 -35.37
CA HIS A 307 -37.19 91.75 -36.39
C HIS A 307 -35.78 91.21 -36.68
N ALA A 308 -34.76 92.07 -36.66
CA ALA A 308 -33.37 91.62 -36.80
C ALA A 308 -32.93 90.74 -35.61
N HIS A 309 -33.26 91.13 -34.37
CA HIS A 309 -32.97 90.33 -33.19
C HIS A 309 -33.75 89.01 -33.18
N GLU A 310 -35.02 89.03 -33.60
CA GLU A 310 -35.85 87.83 -33.74
C GLU A 310 -35.25 86.86 -34.78
N ALA A 311 -34.78 87.38 -35.91
CA ALA A 311 -34.09 86.58 -36.93
C ALA A 311 -32.76 86.00 -36.43
N GLU A 312 -31.95 86.79 -35.71
CA GLU A 312 -30.70 86.33 -35.09
C GLU A 312 -30.94 85.24 -34.04
N VAL A 313 -31.96 85.42 -33.18
CA VAL A 313 -32.35 84.41 -32.18
C VAL A 313 -32.85 83.14 -32.88
N HIS A 314 -33.68 83.25 -33.93
CA HIS A 314 -34.13 82.09 -34.69
C HIS A 314 -32.96 81.35 -35.37
N ALA A 315 -32.00 82.07 -35.94
CA ALA A 315 -30.80 81.48 -36.53
C ALA A 315 -29.96 80.75 -35.46
N ALA A 316 -29.73 81.38 -34.31
CA ALA A 316 -29.01 80.78 -33.20
C ALA A 316 -29.73 79.53 -32.63
N VAL A 317 -31.05 79.58 -32.49
CA VAL A 317 -31.86 78.42 -32.06
C VAL A 317 -31.77 77.28 -33.09
N ALA A 318 -31.79 77.59 -34.39
CA ALA A 318 -31.63 76.60 -35.45
C ALA A 318 -30.23 75.95 -35.44
N GLU A 319 -29.17 76.75 -35.26
CA GLU A 319 -27.80 76.23 -35.12
C GLU A 319 -27.65 75.32 -33.90
N VAL A 320 -28.18 75.73 -32.74
CA VAL A 320 -28.17 74.92 -31.53
C VAL A 320 -28.98 73.64 -31.71
N ALA A 321 -30.10 73.67 -32.42
CA ALA A 321 -30.88 72.47 -32.73
C ALA A 321 -30.08 71.48 -33.60
N VAL A 322 -29.39 71.97 -34.64
CA VAL A 322 -28.52 71.11 -35.48
C VAL A 322 -27.37 70.52 -34.67
N GLN A 323 -26.72 71.30 -33.81
CA GLN A 323 -25.65 70.81 -32.94
C GLN A 323 -26.16 69.77 -31.93
N ARG A 324 -27.33 69.99 -31.33
CA ARG A 324 -27.98 69.03 -30.44
C ARG A 324 -28.26 67.72 -31.16
N ASP A 325 -28.79 67.78 -32.39
CA ASP A 325 -29.13 66.60 -33.17
C ASP A 325 -27.85 65.83 -33.57
N GLN A 326 -26.76 66.52 -33.91
CA GLN A 326 -25.44 65.91 -34.15
C GLN A 326 -24.88 65.23 -32.91
N LEU A 327 -24.96 65.87 -31.74
CA LEU A 327 -24.52 65.27 -30.48
C LEU A 327 -25.39 64.07 -30.09
N GLN A 328 -26.70 64.12 -30.32
CA GLN A 328 -27.58 62.98 -30.12
C GLN A 328 -27.23 61.82 -31.05
N GLN A 329 -26.93 62.08 -32.32
CA GLN A 329 -26.47 61.04 -33.25
C GLN A 329 -25.14 60.42 -32.83
N GLN A 330 -24.18 61.23 -32.38
CA GLN A 330 -22.89 60.74 -31.86
C GLN A 330 -23.06 59.92 -30.56
N LEU A 331 -23.95 60.37 -29.67
CA LEU A 331 -24.30 59.64 -28.46
C LEU A 331 -24.94 58.29 -28.80
N GLN A 332 -25.89 58.25 -29.74
CA GLN A 332 -26.50 56.99 -30.19
C GLN A 332 -25.49 56.07 -30.87
N ALA A 333 -24.60 56.59 -31.71
CA ALA A 333 -23.56 55.80 -32.37
C ALA A 333 -22.57 55.21 -31.35
N SER A 334 -22.15 56.00 -30.36
CA SER A 334 -21.26 55.49 -29.28
C SER A 334 -21.97 54.50 -28.36
N GLN A 335 -23.27 54.68 -28.08
CA GLN A 335 -24.07 53.69 -27.35
C GLN A 335 -24.15 52.35 -28.09
N GLN A 336 -24.42 52.37 -29.40
CA GLN A 336 -24.42 51.16 -30.23
C GLN A 336 -23.05 50.48 -30.26
N GLN A 337 -21.96 51.25 -30.33
CA GLN A 337 -20.60 50.70 -30.25
C GLN A 337 -20.31 50.07 -28.88
N LEU A 338 -20.76 50.70 -27.79
CA LEU A 338 -20.64 50.14 -26.44
C LEU A 338 -21.43 48.84 -26.30
N GLU A 339 -22.65 48.79 -26.83
CA GLU A 339 -23.48 47.56 -26.83
C GLU A 339 -22.83 46.45 -27.65
N GLN A 340 -22.25 46.76 -28.82
CA GLN A 340 -21.51 45.80 -29.64
C GLN A 340 -20.30 45.25 -28.88
N LEU A 341 -19.46 46.13 -28.32
CA LEU A 341 -18.28 45.72 -27.55
C LEU A 341 -18.67 44.93 -26.30
N GLN A 342 -19.74 45.29 -25.61
CA GLN A 342 -20.27 44.52 -24.47
C GLN A 342 -20.72 43.13 -24.91
N SER A 343 -21.39 43.01 -26.05
CA SER A 343 -21.80 41.71 -26.60
C SER A 343 -20.60 40.84 -27.01
N GLU A 344 -19.55 41.44 -27.56
CA GLU A 344 -18.31 40.75 -27.89
C GLU A 344 -17.59 40.27 -26.63
N VAL A 345 -17.46 41.12 -25.61
CA VAL A 345 -16.86 40.75 -24.31
C VAL A 345 -17.63 39.60 -23.67
N ALA A 346 -18.96 39.67 -23.63
CA ALA A 346 -19.78 38.57 -23.11
C ALA A 346 -19.58 37.27 -23.93
N GLY A 347 -19.41 37.38 -25.24
CA GLY A 347 -19.08 36.25 -26.12
C GLY A 347 -17.72 35.64 -25.80
N TRP A 348 -16.69 36.46 -25.57
CA TRP A 348 -15.35 36.02 -25.17
C TRP A 348 -15.35 35.39 -23.78
N GLU A 349 -16.08 35.94 -22.82
CA GLU A 349 -16.24 35.38 -21.48
C GLU A 349 -16.91 34.01 -21.51
N ALA A 350 -17.98 33.86 -22.32
CA ALA A 350 -18.63 32.56 -22.51
C ALA A 350 -17.69 31.53 -23.17
N CYS A 351 -16.92 31.94 -24.18
CA CYS A 351 -15.91 31.09 -24.81
C CYS A 351 -14.81 30.70 -23.83
N LEU A 352 -14.34 31.62 -23.00
CA LEU A 352 -13.35 31.35 -21.97
C LEU A 352 -13.88 30.35 -20.94
N ALA A 353 -15.10 30.54 -20.42
CA ALA A 353 -15.71 29.64 -19.45
C ALA A 353 -15.86 28.20 -20.00
N THR A 354 -16.25 28.06 -21.27
CA THR A 354 -16.28 26.73 -21.91
C THR A 354 -14.90 26.09 -21.99
N LYS A 355 -13.86 26.85 -22.37
CA LYS A 355 -12.47 26.36 -22.39
C LYS A 355 -11.93 26.02 -21.01
N GLU A 356 -12.25 26.80 -19.99
CA GLU A 356 -11.91 26.47 -18.59
C GLU A 356 -12.54 25.15 -18.16
N SER A 357 -13.80 24.90 -18.50
CA SER A 357 -14.46 23.63 -18.22
C SER A 357 -13.85 22.45 -19.00
N GLU A 358 -13.45 22.65 -20.26
CA GLU A 358 -12.73 21.64 -21.05
C GLU A 358 -11.37 21.31 -20.43
N VAL A 359 -10.61 22.31 -19.99
CA VAL A 359 -9.32 22.11 -19.32
C VAL A 359 -9.50 21.39 -17.98
N ALA A 360 -10.52 21.75 -17.19
CA ALA A 360 -10.85 21.04 -15.95
C ALA A 360 -11.19 19.56 -16.22
N ASN A 361 -11.98 19.27 -17.26
CA ASN A 361 -12.29 17.89 -17.64
C ASN A 361 -11.06 17.11 -18.12
N LEU A 362 -10.19 17.74 -18.92
CA LEU A 362 -8.96 17.10 -19.40
C LEU A 362 -7.96 16.85 -18.27
N THR A 363 -7.84 17.77 -17.32
CA THR A 363 -6.99 17.58 -16.14
C THR A 363 -7.51 16.48 -15.23
N ALA A 364 -8.83 16.37 -15.05
CA ALA A 364 -9.45 15.25 -14.34
C ALA A 364 -9.20 13.91 -15.05
N ALA A 365 -9.40 13.84 -16.37
CA ALA A 365 -9.16 12.63 -17.17
C ALA A 365 -7.68 12.20 -17.17
N LEU A 366 -6.75 13.16 -17.19
CA LEU A 366 -5.33 12.88 -17.03
C LEU A 366 -5.01 12.34 -15.62
N GLY A 367 -5.65 12.89 -14.59
CA GLY A 367 -5.57 12.38 -13.22
C GLY A 367 -6.01 10.91 -13.13
N GLU A 368 -7.16 10.58 -13.70
CA GLU A 368 -7.67 9.20 -13.75
C GLU A 368 -6.73 8.26 -14.50
N LEU A 369 -6.24 8.65 -15.68
CA LEU A 369 -5.28 7.85 -16.45
C LEU A 369 -3.97 7.62 -15.66
N THR A 370 -3.49 8.62 -14.93
CA THR A 370 -2.29 8.44 -14.08
C THR A 370 -2.53 7.45 -12.96
N TYR A 371 -3.68 7.53 -12.28
CA TYR A 371 -4.08 6.55 -11.26
C TYR A 371 -4.20 5.13 -11.82
N GLU A 372 -4.88 4.95 -12.95
CA GLU A 372 -4.99 3.66 -13.62
C GLU A 372 -3.61 3.10 -14.02
N SER A 373 -2.71 3.96 -14.50
CA SER A 373 -1.36 3.55 -14.86
C SER A 373 -0.55 3.06 -13.65
N GLU A 374 -0.68 3.73 -12.50
CA GLU A 374 -0.04 3.33 -11.25
C GLU A 374 -0.60 2.01 -10.72
N VAL A 375 -1.92 1.83 -10.75
CA VAL A 375 -2.57 0.57 -10.35
C VAL A 375 -2.13 -0.57 -11.27
N ALA A 376 -2.08 -0.35 -12.58
CA ALA A 376 -1.59 -1.34 -13.54
C ALA A 376 -0.11 -1.69 -13.30
N GLU A 377 0.74 -0.72 -12.94
CA GLU A 377 2.11 -0.99 -12.55
C GLU A 377 2.23 -1.81 -11.26
N ARG A 378 1.42 -1.49 -10.24
CA ARG A 378 1.38 -2.27 -8.98
C ARG A 378 1.00 -3.71 -9.26
N LEU A 379 -0.06 -3.94 -10.04
CA LEU A 379 -0.49 -5.30 -10.44
C LEU A 379 0.58 -6.03 -11.25
N ARG A 380 1.30 -5.35 -12.17
CA ARG A 380 2.43 -5.96 -12.90
C ARG A 380 3.57 -6.35 -11.97
N ARG A 381 3.86 -5.56 -10.93
CA ARG A 381 4.87 -5.89 -9.92
C ARG A 381 4.45 -7.11 -9.11
N GLU A 382 3.21 -7.14 -8.64
CA GLU A 382 2.64 -8.29 -7.92
C GLU A 382 2.64 -9.56 -8.78
N ALA A 383 2.27 -9.46 -10.06
CA ALA A 383 2.32 -10.59 -10.99
C ALA A 383 3.75 -11.14 -11.16
N ARG A 384 4.76 -10.26 -11.26
CA ARG A 384 6.18 -10.69 -11.31
C ARG A 384 6.63 -11.36 -10.03
N LEU A 385 6.23 -10.85 -8.86
CA LEU A 385 6.54 -11.46 -7.57
C LEU A 385 5.87 -12.84 -7.42
N ALA A 386 4.60 -12.96 -7.82
CA ALA A 386 3.87 -14.22 -7.85
C ALA A 386 4.54 -15.22 -8.81
N GLN A 387 4.96 -14.76 -10.00
CA GLN A 387 5.70 -15.60 -10.95
C GLN A 387 7.04 -16.07 -10.38
N GLY A 388 7.77 -15.21 -9.66
CA GLY A 388 9.01 -15.58 -8.96
C GLY A 388 8.76 -16.69 -7.93
N ARG A 389 7.75 -16.54 -7.07
CA ARG A 389 7.36 -17.57 -6.09
C ARG A 389 6.95 -18.89 -6.75
N VAL A 390 6.22 -18.84 -7.87
CA VAL A 390 5.86 -20.05 -8.62
C VAL A 390 7.10 -20.75 -9.17
N GLN A 391 8.10 -20.00 -9.66
CA GLN A 391 9.37 -20.58 -10.12
C GLN A 391 10.19 -21.17 -8.98
N GLU A 392 10.24 -20.51 -7.82
CA GLU A 392 10.90 -21.03 -6.61
C GLU A 392 10.25 -22.35 -6.15
N LEU A 393 8.94 -22.37 -5.99
CA LEU A 393 8.19 -23.58 -5.60
C LEU A 393 8.34 -24.70 -6.65
N ALA A 394 8.37 -24.36 -7.94
CA ALA A 394 8.62 -25.34 -8.99
C ALA A 394 10.04 -25.94 -8.92
N ALA A 395 11.04 -25.13 -8.58
CA ALA A 395 12.41 -25.58 -8.38
C ALA A 395 12.54 -26.48 -7.14
N GLU A 396 11.89 -26.10 -6.03
CA GLU A 396 11.82 -26.92 -4.81
C GLU A 396 11.12 -28.26 -5.07
N LEU A 397 10.00 -28.24 -5.81
CA LEU A 397 9.30 -29.46 -6.20
C LEU A 397 10.20 -30.36 -7.06
N ALA A 398 10.88 -29.81 -8.07
CA ALA A 398 11.80 -30.57 -8.90
C ALA A 398 12.99 -31.14 -8.11
N ALA A 399 13.54 -30.40 -7.15
CA ALA A 399 14.59 -30.87 -6.26
C ALA A 399 14.09 -32.02 -5.34
N SER A 400 12.88 -31.87 -4.77
CA SER A 400 12.26 -32.92 -3.96
C SER A 400 12.00 -34.20 -4.77
N GLN A 401 11.54 -34.06 -6.02
CA GLN A 401 11.33 -35.20 -6.93
C GLN A 401 12.64 -35.94 -7.21
N ARG A 402 13.72 -35.23 -7.54
CA ARG A 402 15.04 -35.84 -7.73
C ARG A 402 15.53 -36.56 -6.48
N ALA A 403 15.39 -35.94 -5.29
CA ALA A 403 15.76 -36.58 -4.03
C ALA A 403 14.96 -37.87 -3.78
N THR A 404 13.67 -37.88 -4.10
CA THR A 404 12.85 -39.11 -3.98
C THR A 404 13.23 -40.18 -5.00
N GLU A 405 13.59 -39.79 -6.23
CA GLU A 405 14.08 -40.73 -7.26
C GLU A 405 15.42 -41.35 -6.84
N GLU A 406 16.37 -40.54 -6.39
CA GLU A 406 17.66 -40.98 -5.86
C GLU A 406 17.50 -41.90 -4.65
N ALA A 407 16.64 -41.54 -3.70
CA ALA A 407 16.31 -42.38 -2.55
C ALA A 407 15.69 -43.71 -2.99
N SER A 408 14.80 -43.71 -4.00
CA SER A 408 14.19 -44.95 -4.53
C SER A 408 15.22 -45.86 -5.22
N VAL A 409 16.21 -45.28 -5.91
CA VAL A 409 17.30 -46.04 -6.54
C VAL A 409 18.23 -46.60 -5.47
N ALA A 410 18.59 -45.80 -4.47
CA ALA A 410 19.39 -46.24 -3.34
C ALA A 410 18.70 -47.37 -2.55
N GLN A 411 17.39 -47.27 -2.33
CA GLN A 411 16.60 -48.31 -1.68
C GLN A 411 16.62 -49.62 -2.49
N LYS A 412 16.38 -49.57 -3.80
CA LYS A 412 16.45 -50.76 -4.67
C LYS A 412 17.85 -51.39 -4.67
N ALA A 413 18.91 -50.57 -4.65
CA ALA A 413 20.29 -51.06 -4.57
C ALA A 413 20.58 -51.71 -3.21
N ALA A 414 20.09 -51.13 -2.11
CA ALA A 414 20.22 -51.68 -0.77
C ALA A 414 19.44 -52.99 -0.61
N GLU A 415 18.22 -53.08 -1.14
CA GLU A 415 17.42 -54.30 -1.17
C GLU A 415 18.13 -55.41 -1.97
N ALA A 416 18.68 -55.09 -3.14
CA ALA A 416 19.46 -56.05 -3.94
C ALA A 416 20.72 -56.53 -3.21
N ALA A 417 21.46 -55.63 -2.56
CA ALA A 417 22.63 -55.97 -1.76
C ALA A 417 22.26 -56.85 -0.54
N SER A 418 21.13 -56.55 0.13
CA SER A 418 20.61 -57.35 1.23
C SER A 418 20.23 -58.76 0.79
N LEU A 419 19.57 -58.91 -0.36
CA LEU A 419 19.24 -60.21 -0.95
C LEU A 419 20.50 -61.01 -1.30
N GLN A 420 21.52 -60.38 -1.89
CA GLN A 420 22.80 -61.04 -2.17
C GLN A 420 23.54 -61.46 -0.89
N ALA A 421 23.57 -60.60 0.13
CA ALA A 421 24.18 -60.91 1.42
C ALA A 421 23.48 -62.09 2.11
N ASN A 422 22.14 -62.13 2.08
CA ASN A 422 21.35 -63.24 2.61
C ASN A 422 21.61 -64.55 1.85
N ALA A 423 21.69 -64.52 0.52
CA ALA A 423 22.02 -65.69 -0.28
C ALA A 423 23.43 -66.23 0.06
N ALA A 424 24.43 -65.35 0.14
CA ALA A 424 25.79 -65.71 0.53
C ALA A 424 25.86 -66.24 1.98
N ALA A 425 25.03 -65.71 2.89
CA ALA A 425 24.95 -66.18 4.26
C ALA A 425 24.36 -67.60 4.33
N GLU A 426 23.30 -67.90 3.56
CA GLU A 426 22.75 -69.26 3.48
C GLU A 426 23.73 -70.25 2.84
N GLU A 427 24.46 -69.86 1.79
CA GLU A 427 25.52 -70.71 1.22
C GLU A 427 26.61 -71.04 2.25
N ARG A 428 27.06 -70.02 3.01
CA ARG A 428 28.01 -70.22 4.12
C ARG A 428 27.42 -71.12 5.20
N ARG A 429 26.14 -70.99 5.52
CA ARG A 429 25.44 -71.84 6.51
C ARG A 429 25.41 -73.30 6.05
N VAL A 430 25.06 -73.54 4.79
CA VAL A 430 25.07 -74.88 4.18
C VAL A 430 26.48 -75.47 4.16
N ALA A 431 27.50 -74.68 3.78
CA ALA A 431 28.89 -75.12 3.81
C ALA A 431 29.35 -75.47 5.24
N ALA A 432 28.98 -74.66 6.23
CA ALA A 432 29.29 -74.93 7.63
C ALA A 432 28.63 -76.22 8.14
N LEU A 433 27.39 -76.50 7.72
CA LEU A 433 26.71 -77.77 8.04
C LEU A 433 27.43 -78.97 7.41
N ARG A 434 27.86 -78.88 6.15
CA ARG A 434 28.63 -79.95 5.49
C ARG A 434 29.96 -80.22 6.20
N VAL A 435 30.71 -79.17 6.54
CA VAL A 435 31.97 -79.31 7.27
C VAL A 435 31.72 -79.90 8.67
N ALA A 436 30.63 -79.52 9.34
CA ALA A 436 30.25 -80.12 10.62
C ALA A 436 29.93 -81.62 10.49
N GLU A 437 29.18 -82.02 9.46
CA GLU A 437 28.92 -83.44 9.14
C GLU A 437 30.21 -84.22 8.88
N GLU A 438 31.12 -83.68 8.06
CA GLU A 438 32.44 -84.25 7.81
C GLU A 438 33.28 -84.39 9.09
N CYS A 439 33.31 -83.37 9.95
CA CYS A 439 33.96 -83.45 11.26
C CYS A 439 33.36 -84.55 12.15
N THR A 440 32.03 -84.73 12.14
CA THR A 440 31.41 -85.82 12.92
C THR A 440 31.74 -87.20 12.35
N MET A 441 31.83 -87.34 11.02
CA MET A 441 32.26 -88.58 10.36
C MET A 441 33.72 -88.89 10.68
N LEU A 442 34.61 -87.89 10.59
CA LEU A 442 36.02 -88.04 10.94
C LEU A 442 36.20 -88.38 12.42
N ARG A 443 35.42 -87.78 13.33
CA ARG A 443 35.41 -88.16 14.75
C ARG A 443 35.00 -89.62 14.94
N ARG A 444 33.92 -90.07 14.30
CA ARG A 444 33.49 -91.49 14.37
C ARG A 444 34.54 -92.44 13.78
N ALA A 445 35.16 -92.09 12.66
CA ALA A 445 36.23 -92.89 12.05
C ALA A 445 37.48 -92.95 12.95
N LEU A 446 37.85 -91.83 13.57
CA LEU A 446 38.93 -91.78 14.57
C LEU A 446 38.59 -92.64 15.79
N ASP A 447 37.38 -92.55 16.33
CA ASP A 447 36.93 -93.36 17.46
C ASP A 447 37.01 -94.86 17.11
N GLN A 448 36.61 -95.25 15.89
CA GLN A 448 36.75 -96.63 15.39
C GLN A 448 38.23 -97.04 15.24
N ALA A 449 39.09 -96.19 14.69
CA ALA A 449 40.52 -96.48 14.56
C ALA A 449 41.19 -96.62 15.95
N VAL A 450 40.84 -95.76 16.90
CA VAL A 450 41.29 -95.86 18.30
C VAL A 450 40.77 -97.14 18.94
N ALA A 451 39.52 -97.54 18.69
CA ALA A 451 38.98 -98.81 19.16
C ALA A 451 39.73 -100.01 18.54
N GLN A 452 40.05 -99.97 17.24
CA GLN A 452 40.86 -100.98 16.56
C GLN A 452 42.28 -101.05 17.16
N VAL A 453 42.96 -99.91 17.34
CA VAL A 453 44.28 -99.86 17.98
C VAL A 453 44.24 -100.41 19.40
N LYS A 454 43.19 -100.10 20.19
CA LYS A 454 42.99 -100.69 21.52
C LYS A 454 42.77 -102.21 21.46
N SER A 455 42.07 -102.71 20.45
CA SER A 455 41.88 -104.15 20.27
C SER A 455 43.17 -104.86 19.84
N VAL A 456 43.96 -104.28 18.92
CA VAL A 456 45.25 -104.83 18.46
C VAL A 456 46.32 -104.72 19.54
N SER A 457 46.34 -103.63 20.32
CA SER A 457 47.26 -103.50 21.45
C SER A 457 46.88 -104.42 22.62
N SER A 458 45.59 -104.70 22.81
CA SER A 458 45.09 -105.74 23.70
C SER A 458 45.53 -107.14 23.26
N GLU A 459 45.48 -107.46 21.96
CA GLU A 459 45.95 -108.75 21.44
C GLU A 459 47.48 -108.91 21.49
N SER A 460 48.24 -107.84 21.21
CA SER A 460 49.71 -107.88 21.21
C SER A 460 50.31 -107.93 22.62
N SER A 461 49.68 -107.28 23.62
CA SER A 461 50.11 -107.37 25.02
C SER A 461 49.76 -108.70 25.69
N ALA A 462 48.82 -109.46 25.14
CA ALA A 462 48.44 -110.78 25.65
C ALA A 462 49.34 -111.93 25.15
N MET A 463 50.22 -111.69 24.17
CA MET A 463 51.00 -112.73 23.49
C MET A 463 52.49 -112.79 23.88
N VAL A 464 52.87 -112.30 25.06
CA VAL A 464 54.15 -112.69 25.66
C VAL A 464 53.98 -114.13 26.16
N ASP A 465 54.45 -115.10 25.37
CA ASP A 465 54.41 -116.52 25.73
C ASP A 465 55.13 -116.73 27.07
N LYS A 466 54.33 -116.93 28.12
CA LYS A 466 54.81 -117.13 29.50
C LYS A 466 55.81 -118.28 29.56
N ARG A 467 55.72 -119.27 28.67
CA ARG A 467 56.62 -120.41 28.61
C ARG A 467 58.01 -120.01 28.11
N ILE A 468 58.09 -119.15 27.09
CA ILE A 468 59.35 -118.60 26.60
C ILE A 468 59.97 -117.70 27.66
N MET A 469 59.16 -116.89 28.34
CA MET A 469 59.63 -116.00 29.41
C MET A 469 60.17 -116.80 30.62
N SER A 470 59.44 -117.81 31.09
CA SER A 470 59.91 -118.70 32.16
C SER A 470 61.19 -119.43 31.75
N LYS A 471 61.31 -119.86 30.49
CA LYS A 471 62.52 -120.54 30.02
C LYS A 471 63.71 -119.59 29.95
N LEU A 472 63.53 -118.36 29.50
CA LEU A 472 64.57 -117.33 29.54
C LEU A 472 65.00 -117.01 30.98
N LEU A 473 64.06 -116.90 31.93
CA LEU A 473 64.34 -116.71 33.36
C LEU A 473 65.17 -117.86 33.93
N VAL A 474 64.80 -119.11 33.64
CA VAL A 474 65.57 -120.29 34.04
C VAL A 474 66.96 -120.26 33.43
N THR A 475 67.06 -119.95 32.13
CA THR A 475 68.35 -119.87 31.41
C THR A 475 69.25 -118.75 31.98
N TYR A 476 68.65 -117.65 32.42
CA TYR A 476 69.36 -116.53 33.05
C TYR A 476 70.00 -116.95 34.38
N PHE A 477 69.28 -117.69 35.23
CA PHE A 477 69.84 -118.19 36.48
C PHE A 477 70.87 -119.31 36.26
N GLU A 478 70.62 -120.25 35.34
CA GLU A 478 71.53 -121.37 35.07
C GLU A 478 72.88 -120.92 34.46
N ARG A 479 72.88 -119.86 33.64
CA ARG A 479 74.09 -119.33 33.00
C ARG A 479 74.79 -118.22 33.79
N GLY A 480 74.51 -118.08 35.08
CA GLY A 480 75.21 -117.12 35.94
C GLY A 480 74.87 -115.66 35.65
N CYS A 481 73.58 -115.34 35.45
CA CYS A 481 73.06 -113.99 35.24
C CYS A 481 73.58 -113.31 33.95
N ALA A 482 73.60 -114.04 32.84
CA ALA A 482 74.06 -113.53 31.54
C ALA A 482 73.27 -112.30 31.07
N ARG A 483 73.97 -111.17 30.87
CA ARG A 483 73.39 -109.86 30.55
C ARG A 483 72.56 -109.86 29.25
N ASP A 484 72.97 -110.66 28.27
CA ASP A 484 72.28 -110.75 26.98
C ASP A 484 70.88 -111.36 27.10
N VAL A 485 70.70 -112.31 28.03
CA VAL A 485 69.40 -112.95 28.29
C VAL A 485 68.47 -111.98 29.01
N LEU A 486 68.99 -111.17 29.94
CA LEU A 486 68.23 -110.11 30.62
C LEU A 486 67.83 -108.99 29.63
N ALA A 487 68.74 -108.58 28.75
CA ALA A 487 68.45 -107.58 27.72
C ALA A 487 67.37 -108.06 26.74
N LEU A 488 67.36 -109.35 26.39
CA LEU A 488 66.32 -109.95 25.56
C LEU A 488 64.96 -109.99 26.28
N MET A 489 64.93 -110.38 27.57
CA MET A 489 63.71 -110.35 28.39
C MET A 489 63.16 -108.94 28.56
N ALA A 490 64.03 -107.96 28.79
CA ALA A 490 63.65 -106.56 28.92
C ALA A 490 62.99 -106.00 27.66
N ARG A 491 63.54 -106.32 26.48
CA ARG A 491 62.94 -105.97 25.19
C ARG A 491 61.59 -106.64 24.97
N MET A 492 61.45 -107.92 25.34
CA MET A 492 60.18 -108.66 25.19
C MET A 492 59.10 -108.21 26.17
N LEU A 493 59.48 -107.64 27.31
CA LEU A 493 58.55 -107.14 28.33
C LEU A 493 58.37 -105.60 28.27
N ASN A 494 58.96 -104.93 27.27
CA ASN A 494 59.03 -103.46 27.20
C ASN A 494 59.51 -102.80 28.51
N MET A 495 60.47 -103.43 29.20
CA MET A 495 61.10 -102.83 30.38
C MET A 495 62.04 -101.71 29.92
N GLY A 496 61.91 -100.53 30.52
CA GLY A 496 62.84 -99.41 30.27
C GLY A 496 64.23 -99.71 30.84
N ASP A 497 65.26 -99.04 30.29
CA ASP A 497 66.67 -99.24 30.68
C ASP A 497 66.91 -99.04 32.20
N GLU A 498 66.08 -98.25 32.88
CA GLU A 498 66.13 -98.07 34.33
C GLU A 498 65.80 -99.34 35.13
N ASP A 499 64.83 -100.13 34.68
CA ASP A 499 64.42 -101.35 35.40
C ASP A 499 65.38 -102.51 35.13
N VAL A 500 66.00 -102.53 33.94
CA VAL A 500 67.12 -103.42 33.61
C VAL A 500 68.33 -103.11 34.49
N HIS A 501 68.61 -101.82 34.73
CA HIS A 501 69.73 -101.38 35.56
C HIS A 501 69.55 -101.80 37.04
N LYS A 502 68.34 -101.68 37.59
CA LYS A 502 68.02 -102.11 38.96
C LYS A 502 68.26 -103.61 39.18
N ILE A 503 67.87 -104.46 38.23
CA ILE A 503 68.06 -105.92 38.33
C ILE A 503 69.54 -106.29 38.21
N THR A 504 70.29 -105.59 37.34
CA THR A 504 71.73 -105.80 37.17
C THR A 504 72.53 -105.32 38.41
N MET A 505 72.04 -104.32 39.14
CA MET A 505 72.71 -103.80 40.34
C MET A 505 72.60 -104.71 41.57
N VAL A 506 71.58 -105.56 41.67
CA VAL A 506 71.39 -106.45 42.83
C VAL A 506 72.39 -107.62 42.83
N THR A 507 72.89 -108.04 41.66
CA THR A 507 73.83 -109.19 41.52
C THR A 507 75.31 -108.82 41.60
N ALA A 508 75.67 -107.54 41.57
CA ALA A 508 77.05 -107.04 41.44
C ALA A 508 77.69 -106.51 42.75
N LYS A 509 77.31 -107.02 43.94
CA LYS A 509 78.00 -106.69 45.21
C LYS A 509 78.96 -107.80 45.67
N LYS A 510 80.11 -107.90 44.99
CA LYS A 510 81.35 -108.51 45.48
C LYS A 510 82.57 -107.83 44.83
N GLY A 511 83.23 -106.93 45.57
CA GLY A 511 84.65 -106.57 45.39
C GLY A 511 85.01 -105.37 44.50
N LEU A 512 85.33 -104.25 45.17
CA LEU A 512 86.51 -103.38 44.97
C LEU A 512 87.11 -103.17 43.56
N LEU A 513 87.10 -101.93 43.05
CA LEU A 513 88.29 -101.07 42.74
C LEU A 513 87.94 -99.90 41.79
N SER A 514 88.51 -98.72 42.11
CA SER A 514 88.80 -97.58 41.20
C SER A 514 87.57 -96.82 40.63
N ARG A 515 87.14 -95.63 41.07
CA ARG A 515 87.79 -94.29 41.13
C ARG A 515 88.58 -93.89 39.86
N VAL A 516 88.44 -92.61 39.49
CA VAL A 516 89.16 -91.82 38.45
C VAL A 516 88.57 -92.00 37.04
N ALA A 517 88.18 -91.01 36.25
CA ALA A 517 88.31 -89.55 36.27
C ALA A 517 87.31 -88.94 35.26
N GLY A 518 87.09 -87.63 35.37
CA GLY A 518 86.96 -86.80 34.17
C GLY A 518 85.61 -86.12 33.96
N ALA A 519 85.44 -84.96 34.61
CA ALA A 519 84.63 -83.84 34.12
C ALA A 519 85.18 -83.33 32.74
N PRO A 520 84.63 -82.29 32.07
CA PRO A 520 83.56 -81.36 32.48
C PRO A 520 82.58 -80.87 31.35
N ILE A 521 81.57 -80.08 31.78
CA ILE A 521 81.03 -78.81 31.22
C ILE A 521 80.71 -78.69 29.71
N ALA A 522 79.48 -78.22 29.39
CA ALA A 522 79.15 -77.05 28.55
C ALA A 522 77.69 -77.21 28.02
N LEU A 523 76.71 -76.38 28.39
CA LEU A 523 76.42 -75.01 27.94
C LEU A 523 76.58 -74.78 26.43
N VAL A 524 75.52 -74.25 25.82
CA VAL A 524 75.42 -73.33 24.65
C VAL A 524 74.04 -73.60 24.03
N ALA A 525 72.99 -72.80 24.24
CA ALA A 525 72.81 -71.36 24.07
C ALA A 525 72.79 -70.89 22.62
N GLY A 526 71.69 -70.23 22.26
CA GLY A 526 71.62 -69.28 21.15
C GLY A 526 71.45 -69.89 19.77
N ALA A 527 70.98 -69.18 18.77
CA ALA A 527 70.44 -67.84 18.68
C ALA A 527 69.94 -67.75 17.23
N GLY A 528 68.83 -67.06 16.97
CA GLY A 528 68.35 -66.94 15.60
C GLY A 528 67.11 -66.08 15.40
N ARG A 529 67.04 -64.90 16.03
CA ARG A 529 66.35 -63.77 15.38
C ARG A 529 67.30 -63.18 14.35
N VAL A 530 66.94 -63.19 13.07
CA VAL A 530 67.33 -62.23 12.02
C VAL A 530 66.22 -62.34 10.96
N ALA A 531 65.28 -61.41 10.84
CA ALA A 531 65.33 -60.05 10.28
C ALA A 531 64.95 -59.99 8.78
N GLY A 532 64.30 -58.86 8.43
CA GLY A 532 63.96 -58.41 7.07
C GLY A 532 62.51 -58.70 6.72
N ARG A 533 61.53 -57.78 6.72
CA ARG A 533 61.49 -56.34 6.40
C ARG A 533 62.05 -55.98 5.01
N ALA A 534 61.17 -55.31 4.24
CA ALA A 534 61.38 -54.53 3.00
C ALA A 534 61.59 -55.38 1.74
N LEU A 535 60.98 -55.12 0.59
CA LEU A 535 60.45 -53.90 -0.05
C LEU A 535 58.97 -54.13 -0.47
N MET A 536 57.98 -53.23 -0.41
CA MET A 536 57.84 -51.78 -0.57
C MET A 536 58.37 -51.16 -1.88
N THR A 537 57.45 -50.42 -2.53
CA THR A 537 57.64 -49.42 -3.60
C THR A 537 57.79 -50.02 -5.00
N THR A 538 57.00 -49.64 -5.99
CA THR A 538 56.58 -48.30 -6.45
C THR A 538 55.06 -48.10 -6.34
N GLY A 539 54.51 -46.98 -5.84
CA GLY A 539 54.79 -45.58 -6.17
C GLY A 539 53.89 -45.20 -7.36
N GLY A 540 52.86 -44.35 -7.26
CA GLY A 540 52.70 -43.16 -6.43
C GLY A 540 52.97 -41.92 -7.30
N ASN A 541 51.91 -41.14 -7.59
CA ASN A 541 51.91 -39.68 -7.79
C ASN A 541 50.47 -39.26 -8.15
N GLY A 542 49.85 -38.25 -7.56
CA GLY A 542 50.29 -37.30 -6.56
C GLY A 542 49.45 -36.02 -6.66
N SER A 543 49.47 -35.25 -5.57
CA SER A 543 48.95 -33.88 -5.39
C SER A 543 47.46 -33.78 -4.99
N ALA A 544 47.09 -33.68 -3.70
CA ALA A 544 47.43 -32.75 -2.61
C ALA A 544 46.41 -31.61 -2.44
N GLY A 545 45.90 -31.47 -1.22
CA GLY A 545 45.44 -30.20 -0.68
C GLY A 545 44.06 -30.22 -0.04
N SER A 546 44.05 -30.35 1.30
CA SER A 546 43.03 -29.81 2.23
C SER A 546 41.61 -30.40 2.13
N ARG A 547 40.77 -30.47 3.17
CA ARG A 547 40.82 -30.32 4.62
C ARG A 547 39.34 -30.49 5.02
N GLU A 548 39.09 -31.23 6.10
CA GLU A 548 37.85 -31.20 6.92
C GLU A 548 36.49 -31.57 6.29
N GLY A 549 35.82 -32.52 6.95
CA GLY A 549 34.40 -32.37 7.31
C GLY A 549 33.40 -33.24 6.55
N GLY A 550 32.75 -34.16 7.27
CA GLY A 550 31.41 -34.63 6.91
C GLY A 550 31.29 -36.10 6.50
N GLY A 551 31.76 -37.02 7.36
CA GLY A 551 31.29 -38.40 7.34
C GLY A 551 30.50 -38.69 8.61
N GLY A 552 29.29 -39.21 8.47
CA GLY A 552 28.55 -39.83 9.57
C GLY A 552 27.15 -39.29 9.76
N GLY A 553 26.17 -39.96 9.16
CA GLY A 553 24.75 -39.68 9.35
C GLY A 553 23.92 -40.81 8.73
N MET A 554 24.20 -42.04 9.15
CA MET A 554 23.30 -43.16 8.94
C MET A 554 23.21 -43.89 10.28
N ASP A 555 22.09 -43.65 10.95
CA ASP A 555 21.67 -44.27 12.18
C ASP A 555 21.65 -45.79 12.03
N GLY A 556 22.71 -46.42 12.54
CA GLY A 556 22.67 -47.79 12.99
C GLY A 556 22.32 -47.78 14.47
N ASP A 557 21.04 -47.62 14.79
CA ASP A 557 20.50 -47.92 16.11
C ASP A 557 20.86 -49.37 16.44
N SER A 558 21.99 -49.52 17.14
CA SER A 558 22.51 -50.78 17.62
C SER A 558 21.41 -51.48 18.42
N LEU A 559 21.29 -52.79 18.25
CA LEU A 559 20.41 -53.66 19.03
C LEU A 559 20.50 -53.34 20.54
N ALA A 560 21.68 -52.91 21.02
CA ALA A 560 21.89 -52.44 22.38
C ALA A 560 21.03 -51.22 22.75
N THR A 561 20.90 -50.22 21.87
CA THR A 561 20.06 -49.03 22.07
C THR A 561 18.58 -49.39 22.14
N GLN A 562 18.12 -50.34 21.32
CA GLN A 562 16.75 -50.85 21.36
C GLN A 562 16.47 -51.65 22.66
N TRP A 563 17.44 -52.44 23.13
CA TRP A 563 17.33 -53.14 24.43
C TRP A 563 17.31 -52.17 25.62
N VAL A 564 18.10 -51.10 25.57
CA VAL A 564 18.09 -50.06 26.61
C VAL A 564 16.73 -49.34 26.62
N HIS A 565 16.18 -48.98 25.45
CA HIS A 565 14.87 -48.34 25.36
C HIS A 565 13.73 -49.28 25.83
N PHE A 566 13.84 -50.59 25.56
CA PHE A 566 12.90 -51.58 26.07
C PHE A 566 12.97 -51.69 27.61
N LEU A 567 14.17 -51.73 28.19
CA LEU A 567 14.35 -51.81 29.64
C LEU A 567 13.89 -50.53 30.37
N LEU A 568 14.13 -49.36 29.79
CA LEU A 568 13.60 -48.09 30.30
C LEU A 568 12.07 -48.03 30.22
N SER A 569 11.48 -48.47 29.11
CA SER A 569 10.03 -48.55 28.96
C SER A 569 9.39 -49.51 29.97
N GLN A 570 10.03 -50.64 30.26
CA GLN A 570 9.55 -51.58 31.28
C GLN A 570 9.62 -50.98 32.68
N ALA A 571 10.71 -50.29 33.03
CA ALA A 571 10.87 -49.63 34.32
C ALA A 571 9.88 -48.47 34.52
N GLU A 572 9.57 -47.72 33.46
CA GLU A 572 8.56 -46.65 33.49
C GLU A 572 7.14 -47.19 33.67
N MET A 573 6.79 -48.30 33.01
CA MET A 573 5.49 -48.95 33.23
C MET A 573 5.35 -49.47 34.66
N GLU A 574 6.39 -50.09 35.22
CA GLU A 574 6.38 -50.56 36.61
C GLU A 574 6.25 -49.39 37.61
N SER A 575 6.94 -48.27 37.35
CA SER A 575 6.84 -47.06 38.16
C SER A 575 5.44 -46.42 38.11
N GLN A 576 4.83 -46.35 36.91
CA GLN A 576 3.45 -45.86 36.75
C GLN A 576 2.43 -46.78 37.43
N GLN A 577 2.64 -48.10 37.39
CA GLN A 577 1.74 -49.06 38.04
C GLN A 577 1.84 -48.98 39.57
N GLN A 578 3.04 -48.75 40.11
CA GLN A 578 3.24 -48.48 41.55
C GLN A 578 2.63 -47.15 41.98
N GLN A 579 2.75 -46.08 41.17
CA GLN A 579 2.09 -44.81 41.45
C GLN A 579 0.56 -44.94 41.43
N GLN A 580 -0.01 -45.71 40.49
CA GLN A 580 -1.45 -45.96 40.46
C GLN A 580 -1.91 -46.79 41.67
N GLN A 581 -1.14 -47.79 42.11
CA GLN A 581 -1.45 -48.55 43.32
C GLN A 581 -1.34 -47.69 44.59
N GLN A 582 -0.36 -46.80 44.68
CA GLN A 582 -0.24 -45.86 45.80
C GLN A 582 -1.38 -44.83 45.81
N GLN A 583 -1.81 -44.34 44.64
CA GLN A 583 -2.96 -43.45 44.55
C GLN A 583 -4.28 -44.17 44.92
N GLN A 584 -4.44 -45.43 44.56
CA GLN A 584 -5.59 -46.24 44.99
C GLN A 584 -5.59 -46.54 46.49
N GLN A 585 -4.42 -46.76 47.10
CA GLN A 585 -4.29 -46.92 48.55
C GLN A 585 -4.49 -45.62 49.35
N GLN A 586 -4.29 -44.45 48.73
CA GLN A 586 -4.59 -43.16 49.37
C GLN A 586 -6.07 -42.75 49.22
N GLN A 587 -6.82 -43.39 48.32
CA GLN A 587 -8.24 -43.13 48.10
C GLN A 587 -9.18 -44.10 48.84
N GLN A 588 -8.64 -45.20 49.40
CA GLN A 588 -9.32 -46.09 50.35
C GLN A 588 -8.98 -45.67 51.78
#